data_AF-A0A3D9YYV4-F1
#
_entry.id   AF-A0A3D9YYV4-F1
#
_cell.length_a   1.000
_cell.length_b   1.000
_cell.length_c   1.000
_cell.angle_alpha   90.00
_cell.angle_beta   90.00
_cell.angle_gamma   90.00
#
_symmetry.space_group_name_H-M   'P 1'
#
loop_
_entity.id
_entity.type
_entity.pdbx_description
1 polymer ?
#
loop_
_entity_poly.entity_id
_entity_poly.type
_entity_poly.pdbx_seq_one_letter_code
_entity_poly.pdbx_strand_id
1 'polypeptide(L)'
;MGEATRKSQSNAAIKAAEARCIYCENGADTLEHMPPIGMFRGRQRPNKMAFGTCAACNSGTGGADAVAAMFATLHPDTLVGTWQADEIDKRLRAVRRFAPGVLEEFQRANKNRLDLVARRNSGLMQRVVQIQADGPITHAHLSVFGAKLAMALYREHTGSALPLDGAAWTQFALSGGMSQKTLDDRIKIMPMFATLRQGKVHVSDQFSYRFNCDGRSTIAAVAKFHKGLWLTIAASHDPKIIALFEQPESSLVPASALVRPGQLSSILTVATMGGQTLPVSEVAG
;
A
#
# COMPACT_ATOMS: atom_id res chain seq x y z
N MET A 1 7.29 -29.10 0.30
CA MET A 1 6.00 -29.14 1.03
C MET A 1 4.87 -28.84 0.04
N GLY A 2 3.92 -29.78 -0.14
CA GLY A 2 2.98 -29.80 -1.27
C GLY A 2 1.90 -28.71 -1.23
N GLU A 3 1.72 -28.03 -2.36
CA GLU A 3 0.78 -26.92 -2.60
C GLU A 3 -0.71 -27.32 -2.49
N ALA A 4 -1.02 -28.63 -2.53
CA ALA A 4 -2.37 -29.17 -2.57
C ALA A 4 -3.05 -29.32 -1.18
N THR A 5 -2.29 -29.24 -0.08
CA THR A 5 -2.82 -29.53 1.27
C THR A 5 -3.11 -28.32 2.14
N ARG A 6 -2.86 -27.08 1.65
CA ARG A 6 -3.51 -25.89 2.23
C ARG A 6 -4.97 -25.84 1.74
N LYS A 7 -5.78 -26.82 2.16
CA LYS A 7 -7.24 -26.63 2.36
C LYS A 7 -7.39 -25.28 3.06
N SER A 8 -8.37 -24.47 2.66
CA SER A 8 -8.63 -23.16 3.26
C SER A 8 -8.50 -23.27 4.77
N GLN A 9 -7.38 -22.81 5.32
CA GLN A 9 -7.21 -22.82 6.76
C GLN A 9 -8.37 -22.01 7.29
N SER A 10 -9.12 -22.57 8.24
CA SER A 10 -10.25 -21.85 8.81
C SER A 10 -9.72 -20.54 9.38
N ASN A 11 -10.57 -19.50 9.41
CA ASN A 11 -10.18 -18.22 10.00
C ASN A 11 -9.64 -18.40 11.43
N ALA A 12 -10.18 -19.38 12.17
CA ALA A 12 -9.69 -19.75 13.49
C ALA A 12 -8.24 -20.29 13.46
N ALA A 13 -7.91 -21.14 12.50
CA ALA A 13 -6.56 -21.67 12.34
C ALA A 13 -5.53 -20.59 11.97
N ILE A 14 -5.90 -19.64 11.09
CA ILE A 14 -5.01 -18.54 10.73
C ILE A 14 -4.73 -17.65 11.95
N LYS A 15 -5.78 -17.30 12.71
CA LYS A 15 -5.63 -16.50 13.94
C LYS A 15 -4.78 -17.22 14.98
N ALA A 16 -5.03 -18.52 15.21
CA ALA A 16 -4.27 -19.32 16.16
C ALA A 16 -2.80 -19.52 15.75
N ALA A 17 -2.48 -19.40 14.46
CA ALA A 17 -1.11 -19.48 13.96
C ALA A 17 -0.29 -18.19 14.19
N GLU A 18 -0.95 -17.07 14.53
CA GLU A 18 -0.26 -15.81 14.83
C GLU A 18 -0.18 -15.61 16.34
N ALA A 19 1.04 -15.60 16.89
CA ALA A 19 1.26 -15.35 18.33
C ALA A 19 0.79 -13.97 18.79
N ARG A 20 0.71 -13.01 17.85
CA ARG A 20 0.23 -11.64 18.04
C ARG A 20 -0.27 -11.08 16.71
N CYS A 21 -0.89 -9.92 16.75
CA CYS A 21 -1.20 -9.14 15.56
C CYS A 21 0.07 -8.92 14.74
N ILE A 22 0.00 -9.16 13.42
CA ILE A 22 1.16 -8.94 12.54
C ILE A 22 1.63 -7.47 12.48
N TYR A 23 0.86 -6.54 13.04
CA TYR A 23 1.12 -5.09 13.04
C TYR A 23 1.50 -4.51 14.41
N CYS A 24 1.29 -5.21 15.52
CA CYS A 24 1.59 -4.70 16.89
C CYS A 24 1.75 -5.84 17.90
N GLU A 25 1.87 -5.51 19.18
CA GLU A 25 2.05 -6.44 20.31
C GLU A 25 0.76 -7.15 20.75
N ASN A 26 -0.42 -6.64 20.41
CA ASN A 26 -1.71 -7.18 20.84
C ASN A 26 -2.01 -8.57 20.26
N GLY A 27 -2.92 -9.32 20.88
CA GLY A 27 -3.39 -10.62 20.37
C GLY A 27 -4.11 -10.55 19.01
N ALA A 28 -4.06 -11.63 18.24
CA ALA A 28 -4.71 -11.75 16.93
C ALA A 28 -6.17 -12.27 17.05
N ASP A 29 -7.12 -11.37 17.29
CA ASP A 29 -8.54 -11.70 17.47
C ASP A 29 -9.39 -11.62 16.18
N THR A 30 -8.90 -10.90 15.17
CA THR A 30 -9.52 -10.73 13.85
C THR A 30 -8.63 -11.23 12.71
N LEU A 31 -9.22 -11.32 11.52
CA LEU A 31 -8.52 -11.71 10.30
C LEU A 31 -8.42 -10.52 9.36
N GLU A 32 -7.21 -10.22 8.92
CA GLU A 32 -6.93 -9.20 7.92
C GLU A 32 -6.57 -9.84 6.58
N HIS A 33 -7.03 -9.25 5.49
CA HIS A 33 -6.65 -9.64 4.14
C HIS A 33 -5.78 -8.55 3.53
N MET A 34 -4.55 -8.87 3.15
CA MET A 34 -3.65 -7.92 2.49
C MET A 34 -3.31 -8.40 1.08
N PRO A 35 -3.57 -7.62 0.02
CA PRO A 35 -4.35 -6.38 0.00
C PRO A 35 -5.84 -6.58 0.34
N PRO A 36 -6.57 -5.55 0.78
CA PRO A 36 -7.98 -5.66 1.15
C PRO A 36 -8.88 -5.94 -0.05
N ILE A 37 -10.00 -6.64 0.20
CA ILE A 37 -10.95 -7.07 -0.85
C ILE A 37 -11.49 -5.91 -1.70
N GLY A 38 -11.61 -4.72 -1.12
CA GLY A 38 -12.07 -3.51 -1.82
C GLY A 38 -11.12 -3.02 -2.92
N MET A 39 -9.89 -3.52 -2.96
CA MET A 39 -8.96 -3.20 -4.05
C MET A 39 -9.22 -4.02 -5.31
N PHE A 40 -9.99 -5.11 -5.25
CA PHE A 40 -10.18 -6.03 -6.37
C PHE A 40 -11.52 -5.78 -7.07
N ARG A 41 -11.52 -5.90 -8.40
CA ARG A 41 -12.67 -5.75 -9.29
C ARG A 41 -13.80 -6.66 -8.82
N GLY A 42 -14.99 -6.09 -8.68
CA GLY A 42 -16.15 -6.85 -8.22
C GLY A 42 -15.96 -7.53 -6.86
N ARG A 43 -14.99 -7.08 -6.04
CA ARG A 43 -14.63 -7.69 -4.75
C ARG A 43 -14.20 -9.16 -4.89
N GLN A 44 -13.64 -9.54 -6.04
CA GLN A 44 -13.17 -10.91 -6.29
C GLN A 44 -11.67 -11.02 -5.97
N ARG A 45 -11.36 -11.52 -4.77
CA ARG A 45 -10.00 -11.68 -4.27
C ARG A 45 -9.69 -13.17 -4.00
N PRO A 46 -8.58 -13.72 -4.50
CA PRO A 46 -8.13 -15.05 -4.10
C PRO A 46 -7.78 -15.15 -2.60
N ASN A 47 -8.05 -16.27 -1.95
CA ASN A 47 -7.91 -16.48 -0.49
C ASN A 47 -6.46 -16.67 0.03
N LYS A 48 -5.47 -16.01 -0.56
CA LYS A 48 -4.08 -15.98 -0.05
C LYS A 48 -3.81 -14.72 0.77
N MET A 49 -2.67 -14.66 1.48
CA MET A 49 -2.23 -13.50 2.27
C MET A 49 -3.32 -12.99 3.24
N ALA A 50 -3.75 -13.87 4.13
CA ALA A 50 -4.67 -13.55 5.21
C ALA A 50 -3.94 -13.80 6.54
N PHE A 51 -4.04 -12.86 7.47
CA PHE A 51 -3.20 -12.82 8.66
C PHE A 51 -4.01 -12.49 9.91
N GLY A 52 -3.61 -13.06 11.05
CA GLY A 52 -4.15 -12.71 12.35
C GLY A 52 -3.78 -11.28 12.74
N THR A 53 -4.78 -10.50 13.15
CA THR A 53 -4.62 -9.10 13.56
C THR A 53 -5.50 -8.75 14.75
N CYS A 54 -5.16 -7.70 15.50
CA CYS A 54 -6.06 -7.16 16.51
C CYS A 54 -7.13 -6.27 15.86
N ALA A 55 -8.31 -6.19 16.46
CA ALA A 55 -9.41 -5.35 15.98
C ALA A 55 -9.02 -3.88 15.82
N ALA A 56 -8.16 -3.35 16.72
CA ALA A 56 -7.71 -1.97 16.68
C ALA A 56 -6.87 -1.66 15.43
N CYS A 57 -5.90 -2.51 15.06
CA CYS A 57 -5.12 -2.31 13.84
C CYS A 57 -5.94 -2.56 12.57
N ASN A 58 -6.80 -3.58 12.57
CA ASN A 58 -7.64 -3.91 11.42
C ASN A 58 -8.64 -2.79 11.12
N SER A 59 -9.52 -2.48 12.07
CA SER A 59 -10.57 -1.46 11.87
C SER A 59 -10.03 -0.03 11.93
N GLY A 60 -9.05 0.26 12.78
CA GLY A 60 -8.49 1.60 12.97
C GLY A 60 -7.67 2.10 11.76
N THR A 61 -7.26 1.22 10.86
CA THR A 61 -6.53 1.60 9.63
C THR A 61 -7.36 1.45 8.36
N GLY A 62 -8.67 1.19 8.46
CA GLY A 62 -9.53 0.98 7.29
C GLY A 62 -9.63 2.20 6.35
N GLY A 63 -9.39 3.41 6.87
CA GLY A 63 -9.24 4.62 6.05
C GLY A 63 -8.06 4.54 5.07
N ALA A 64 -6.93 4.01 5.52
CA ALA A 64 -5.74 3.81 4.67
C ALA A 64 -6.04 2.85 3.51
N ASP A 65 -6.79 1.77 3.80
CA ASP A 65 -7.23 0.81 2.79
C ASP A 65 -8.17 1.44 1.75
N ALA A 66 -9.09 2.30 2.20
CA ALA A 66 -10.01 3.02 1.31
C ALA A 66 -9.27 4.00 0.38
N VAL A 67 -8.31 4.75 0.92
CA VAL A 67 -7.48 5.69 0.16
C VAL A 67 -6.62 4.95 -0.86
N ALA A 68 -5.94 3.89 -0.44
CA ALA A 68 -5.14 3.07 -1.34
C ALA A 68 -5.98 2.42 -2.45
N ALA A 69 -7.18 1.93 -2.12
CA ALA A 69 -8.11 1.40 -3.11
C ALA A 69 -8.51 2.48 -4.13
N MET A 70 -8.90 3.67 -3.70
CA MET A 70 -9.23 4.78 -4.60
C MET A 70 -8.08 5.06 -5.58
N PHE A 71 -6.86 5.26 -5.06
CA PHE A 71 -5.69 5.59 -5.87
C PHE A 71 -5.25 4.47 -6.80
N ALA A 72 -5.34 3.21 -6.35
CA ALA A 72 -5.02 2.06 -7.20
C ALA A 72 -5.81 2.07 -8.52
N THR A 73 -7.08 2.49 -8.49
CA THR A 73 -7.95 2.52 -9.67
C THR A 73 -7.99 3.85 -10.42
N LEU A 74 -7.39 4.91 -9.88
CA LEU A 74 -7.38 6.21 -10.53
C LEU A 74 -6.38 6.20 -11.70
N HIS A 75 -6.89 6.27 -12.93
CA HIS A 75 -6.07 6.25 -14.14
C HIS A 75 -6.75 7.04 -15.27
N PRO A 76 -6.00 7.73 -16.15
CA PRO A 76 -6.54 8.46 -17.30
C PRO A 76 -7.46 7.65 -18.22
N ASP A 77 -7.19 6.35 -18.35
CA ASP A 77 -8.02 5.44 -19.17
C ASP A 77 -9.40 5.14 -18.55
N THR A 78 -9.70 5.61 -17.33
CA THR A 78 -11.01 5.39 -16.70
C THR A 78 -12.03 6.36 -17.29
N LEU A 79 -12.86 5.84 -18.19
CA LEU A 79 -13.86 6.62 -18.92
C LEU A 79 -15.18 6.74 -18.15
N VAL A 80 -15.83 7.89 -18.25
CA VAL A 80 -17.19 8.12 -17.72
C VAL A 80 -18.17 7.13 -18.36
N GLY A 81 -19.14 6.64 -17.58
CA GLY A 81 -20.15 5.69 -18.05
C GLY A 81 -19.64 4.24 -18.16
N THR A 82 -18.42 3.96 -17.70
CA THR A 82 -17.89 2.59 -17.59
C THR A 82 -18.06 2.05 -16.18
N TRP A 83 -17.99 0.73 -16.01
CA TRP A 83 -18.02 0.08 -14.69
C TRP A 83 -16.91 0.60 -13.75
N GLN A 84 -15.78 1.06 -14.31
CA GLN A 84 -14.71 1.69 -13.55
C GLN A 84 -15.14 3.01 -12.91
N ALA A 85 -15.97 3.81 -13.59
CA ALA A 85 -16.50 5.05 -13.04
C ALA A 85 -17.41 4.75 -11.82
N ASP A 86 -18.28 3.74 -11.92
CA ASP A 86 -19.13 3.32 -10.80
C ASP A 86 -18.32 2.79 -9.61
N GLU A 87 -17.20 2.10 -9.87
CA GLU A 87 -16.27 1.68 -8.82
C GLU A 87 -15.57 2.88 -8.17
N ILE A 88 -15.15 3.89 -8.94
CA ILE A 88 -14.56 5.11 -8.39
C ILE A 88 -15.54 5.82 -7.46
N ASP A 89 -16.81 5.96 -7.85
CA ASP A 89 -17.82 6.59 -7.00
C ASP A 89 -18.02 5.87 -5.67
N LYS A 90 -18.01 4.53 -5.69
CA LYS A 90 -18.06 3.71 -4.46
C LYS A 90 -16.84 3.96 -3.58
N ARG A 91 -15.64 4.05 -4.18
CA ARG A 91 -14.38 4.30 -3.47
C ARG A 91 -14.34 5.72 -2.89
N LEU A 92 -14.80 6.72 -3.63
CA LEU A 92 -14.93 8.10 -3.13
C LEU A 92 -15.85 8.18 -1.91
N ARG A 93 -16.99 7.48 -1.93
CA ARG A 93 -17.88 7.38 -0.75
C ARG A 93 -17.18 6.72 0.44
N ALA A 94 -16.38 5.68 0.21
CA ALA A 94 -15.60 5.03 1.26
C ALA A 94 -14.54 5.97 1.84
N VAL A 95 -13.80 6.70 1.00
CA VAL A 95 -12.80 7.68 1.44
C VAL A 95 -13.45 8.80 2.27
N ARG A 96 -14.57 9.40 1.82
CA ARG A 96 -15.30 10.40 2.62
C ARG A 96 -15.68 9.90 4.01
N ARG A 97 -16.04 8.62 4.11
CA ARG A 97 -16.47 8.00 5.38
C ARG A 97 -15.31 7.67 6.30
N PHE A 98 -14.22 7.12 5.77
CA PHE A 98 -13.16 6.50 6.58
C PHE A 98 -11.85 7.30 6.63
N ALA A 99 -11.69 8.30 5.77
CA ALA A 99 -10.51 9.14 5.65
C ALA A 99 -10.93 10.60 5.35
N PRO A 100 -11.67 11.25 6.28
CA PRO A 100 -12.11 12.63 6.10
C PRO A 100 -10.90 13.57 5.94
N GLY A 101 -11.02 14.61 5.11
CA GLY A 101 -9.93 15.54 4.80
C GLY A 101 -9.13 15.17 3.55
N VAL A 102 -9.11 13.90 3.15
CA VAL A 102 -8.36 13.45 1.97
C VAL A 102 -8.88 14.07 0.68
N LEU A 103 -10.20 14.13 0.48
CA LEU A 103 -10.75 14.68 -0.77
C LEU A 103 -10.58 16.21 -0.85
N GLU A 104 -10.62 16.86 0.30
CA GLU A 104 -10.42 18.30 0.46
C GLU A 104 -8.99 18.71 0.07
N GLU A 105 -7.99 17.85 0.26
CA GLU A 105 -6.62 18.09 -0.21
C GLU A 105 -6.53 18.23 -1.74
N PHE A 106 -7.35 17.46 -2.48
CA PHE A 106 -7.35 17.44 -3.95
C PHE A 106 -8.20 18.54 -4.59
N GLN A 107 -9.21 19.02 -3.86
CA GLN A 107 -10.13 20.03 -4.39
C GLN A 107 -9.54 21.45 -4.39
N ARG A 108 -8.33 21.63 -3.84
CA ARG A 108 -7.64 22.93 -3.84
C ARG A 108 -7.30 23.35 -5.27
N ALA A 109 -7.64 24.60 -5.63
CA ALA A 109 -7.55 25.10 -6.99
C ALA A 109 -6.15 25.01 -7.61
N ASN A 110 -5.10 25.11 -6.81
CA ASN A 110 -3.70 25.04 -7.25
C ASN A 110 -3.16 23.60 -7.44
N LYS A 111 -3.92 22.57 -7.07
CA LYS A 111 -3.50 21.16 -7.17
C LYS A 111 -3.95 20.48 -8.46
N ASN A 112 -4.74 21.18 -9.28
CA ASN A 112 -5.32 20.66 -10.51
C ASN A 112 -4.71 21.37 -11.72
N ARG A 113 -4.12 20.60 -12.62
CA ARG A 113 -3.58 21.09 -13.89
C ARG A 113 -4.21 20.34 -15.04
N LEU A 114 -4.71 21.07 -16.05
CA LEU A 114 -5.10 20.47 -17.32
C LEU A 114 -3.85 20.02 -18.06
N ASP A 115 -3.85 18.78 -18.53
CA ASP A 115 -2.75 18.20 -19.27
C ASP A 115 -3.26 17.36 -20.46
N LEU A 116 -2.36 17.05 -21.39
CA LEU A 116 -2.63 16.18 -22.53
C LEU A 116 -1.77 14.93 -22.40
N VAL A 117 -2.41 13.78 -22.22
CA VAL A 117 -1.72 12.49 -22.11
C VAL A 117 -2.08 11.63 -23.32
N ALA A 118 -1.08 10.96 -23.89
CA ALA A 118 -1.34 10.00 -24.98
C ALA A 118 -2.15 8.81 -24.44
N ARG A 119 -3.26 8.49 -25.10
CA ARG A 119 -4.07 7.32 -24.78
C ARG A 119 -3.27 6.06 -25.18
N ARG A 120 -3.13 5.13 -24.24
CA ARG A 120 -2.48 3.85 -24.50
C ARG A 120 -3.21 3.15 -25.65
N ASN A 121 -2.46 2.74 -26.67
CA ASN A 121 -2.88 1.94 -27.84
C ASN A 121 -3.54 2.68 -29.01
N SER A 122 -3.87 3.97 -28.89
CA SER A 122 -4.41 4.73 -30.05
C SER A 122 -3.50 5.86 -30.53
N GLY A 123 -2.49 6.26 -29.74
CA GLY A 123 -1.64 7.42 -30.04
C GLY A 123 -2.38 8.77 -30.00
N LEU A 124 -3.67 8.76 -29.68
CA LEU A 124 -4.49 9.98 -29.59
C LEU A 124 -4.23 10.65 -28.25
N MET A 125 -4.07 11.98 -28.26
CA MET A 125 -3.97 12.77 -27.04
C MET A 125 -5.36 12.90 -26.40
N GLN A 126 -5.45 12.67 -25.09
CA GLN A 126 -6.65 12.93 -24.30
C GLN A 126 -6.37 14.03 -23.28
N ARG A 127 -7.34 14.93 -23.11
CA ARG A 127 -7.33 15.91 -22.02
C ARG A 127 -7.56 15.19 -20.70
N VAL A 128 -6.68 15.43 -19.74
CA VAL A 128 -6.78 14.90 -18.38
C VAL A 128 -6.65 16.03 -17.38
N VAL A 129 -7.17 15.82 -16.18
CA VAL A 129 -6.86 16.65 -15.02
C VAL A 129 -5.81 15.90 -14.22
N GLN A 130 -4.60 16.46 -14.20
CA GLN A 130 -3.54 16.01 -13.30
C GLN A 130 -3.82 16.59 -11.92
N ILE A 131 -3.92 15.70 -10.92
CA ILE A 131 -4.15 16.04 -9.52
C ILE A 131 -2.86 15.77 -8.75
N GLN A 132 -2.33 16.78 -8.08
CA GLN A 132 -1.26 16.59 -7.11
C GLN A 132 -1.83 16.10 -5.79
N ALA A 133 -1.51 14.86 -5.43
CA ALA A 133 -1.98 14.18 -4.23
C ALA A 133 -0.83 13.99 -3.22
N ASP A 134 -0.28 15.11 -2.77
CA ASP A 134 0.88 15.25 -1.89
C ASP A 134 0.52 15.86 -0.52
N GLY A 135 -0.77 15.93 -0.20
CA GLY A 135 -1.24 16.43 1.07
C GLY A 135 -0.87 15.52 2.24
N PRO A 136 -0.66 16.06 3.45
CA PRO A 136 -0.22 15.31 4.62
C PRO A 136 -1.20 14.19 5.04
N ILE A 137 -2.51 14.38 4.87
CA ILE A 137 -3.52 13.38 5.23
C ILE A 137 -3.45 12.21 4.24
N THR A 138 -3.40 12.51 2.94
CA THR A 138 -3.18 11.51 1.88
C THR A 138 -1.89 10.74 2.09
N HIS A 139 -0.80 11.46 2.38
CA HIS A 139 0.50 10.86 2.64
C HIS A 139 0.43 9.90 3.83
N ALA A 140 -0.12 10.33 4.97
CA ALA A 140 -0.27 9.49 6.16
C ALA A 140 -1.04 8.19 5.87
N HIS A 141 -2.16 8.28 5.14
CA HIS A 141 -2.92 7.09 4.75
C HIS A 141 -2.14 6.15 3.83
N LEU A 142 -1.46 6.67 2.82
CA LEU A 142 -0.68 5.85 1.90
C LEU A 142 0.58 5.25 2.57
N SER A 143 1.20 5.95 3.50
CA SER A 143 2.28 5.43 4.35
C SER A 143 1.81 4.29 5.24
N VAL A 144 0.65 4.44 5.90
CA VAL A 144 0.06 3.37 6.73
C VAL A 144 -0.29 2.15 5.88
N PHE A 145 -0.92 2.35 4.71
CA PHE A 145 -1.20 1.24 3.80
C PHE A 145 0.09 0.55 3.32
N GLY A 146 1.10 1.33 2.95
CA GLY A 146 2.42 0.83 2.58
C GLY A 146 3.03 -0.03 3.69
N ALA A 147 3.05 0.48 4.93
CA ALA A 147 3.58 -0.23 6.08
C ALA A 147 2.82 -1.54 6.36
N LYS A 148 1.48 -1.54 6.28
CA LYS A 148 0.67 -2.77 6.39
C LYS A 148 1.08 -3.79 5.33
N LEU A 149 1.22 -3.36 4.07
CA LEU A 149 1.64 -4.25 2.98
C LEU A 149 3.07 -4.78 3.20
N ALA A 150 4.00 -3.95 3.67
CA ALA A 150 5.37 -4.35 3.97
C ALA A 150 5.44 -5.40 5.09
N MET A 151 4.72 -5.20 6.19
CA MET A 151 4.66 -6.17 7.30
C MET A 151 3.97 -7.47 6.88
N ALA A 152 2.92 -7.39 6.05
CA ALA A 152 2.25 -8.57 5.49
C ALA A 152 3.15 -9.37 4.54
N LEU A 153 3.91 -8.69 3.67
CA LEU A 153 4.87 -9.35 2.78
C LEU A 153 6.06 -9.91 3.55
N TYR A 154 6.54 -9.22 4.58
CA TYR A 154 7.50 -9.78 5.51
C TYR A 154 6.97 -11.10 6.10
N ARG A 155 5.74 -11.09 6.65
CA ARG A 155 5.11 -12.29 7.23
C ARG A 155 4.94 -13.44 6.25
N GLU A 156 4.57 -13.14 5.01
CA GLU A 156 4.39 -14.11 3.92
C GLU A 156 5.72 -14.81 3.58
N HIS A 157 6.81 -14.07 3.52
CA HIS A 157 8.09 -14.56 2.99
C HIS A 157 9.09 -15.04 4.06
N THR A 158 8.99 -14.54 5.30
CA THR A 158 9.83 -15.00 6.42
C THR A 158 9.14 -16.02 7.33
N GLY A 159 7.81 -16.16 7.21
CA GLY A 159 7.04 -17.08 8.04
C GLY A 159 6.77 -16.60 9.46
N SER A 160 7.12 -15.36 9.82
CA SER A 160 6.85 -14.78 11.15
C SER A 160 6.47 -13.29 11.06
N ALA A 161 5.73 -12.78 12.05
CA ALA A 161 5.42 -11.35 12.10
C ALA A 161 6.71 -10.54 12.24
N LEU A 162 6.78 -9.36 11.61
CA LEU A 162 7.94 -8.46 11.75
C LEU A 162 8.17 -8.14 13.23
N PRO A 163 9.33 -8.50 13.82
CA PRO A 163 9.65 -8.22 15.22
C PRO A 163 9.37 -6.76 15.64
N LEU A 164 9.04 -6.54 16.92
CA LEU A 164 8.62 -5.21 17.41
C LEU A 164 9.73 -4.14 17.30
N ASP A 165 10.99 -4.57 17.33
CA ASP A 165 12.18 -3.78 17.07
C ASP A 165 12.52 -3.63 15.58
N GLY A 166 11.81 -4.35 14.70
CA GLY A 166 11.90 -4.25 13.26
C GLY A 166 11.28 -2.97 12.70
N ALA A 167 11.54 -2.70 11.42
CA ALA A 167 11.03 -1.53 10.73
C ALA A 167 10.59 -1.85 9.30
N ALA A 168 9.58 -1.12 8.83
CA ALA A 168 9.09 -1.13 7.47
C ALA A 168 9.30 0.25 6.84
N TRP A 169 10.21 0.34 5.87
CA TRP A 169 10.36 1.50 5.01
C TRP A 169 9.47 1.34 3.78
N THR A 170 8.72 2.38 3.44
CA THR A 170 7.83 2.39 2.28
C THR A 170 7.97 3.69 1.51
N GLN A 171 7.79 3.61 0.20
CA GLN A 171 7.62 4.75 -0.69
C GLN A 171 6.49 4.46 -1.66
N PHE A 172 5.55 5.39 -1.81
CA PHE A 172 4.50 5.27 -2.81
C PHE A 172 4.73 6.15 -4.03
N ALA A 173 4.19 5.72 -5.16
CA ALA A 173 4.07 6.54 -6.35
C ALA A 173 2.69 6.31 -6.98
N LEU A 174 2.08 7.40 -7.43
CA LEU A 174 0.80 7.36 -8.14
C LEU A 174 1.04 7.26 -9.65
N SER A 175 -0.04 7.18 -10.43
CA SER A 175 0.00 7.02 -11.90
C SER A 175 0.90 8.02 -12.63
N GLY A 176 1.06 9.25 -12.11
CA GLY A 176 1.96 10.26 -12.68
C GLY A 176 3.37 10.31 -12.08
N GLY A 177 3.66 9.56 -11.01
CA GLY A 177 4.87 9.73 -10.19
C GLY A 177 5.98 8.71 -10.42
N MET A 178 5.75 7.65 -11.21
CA MET A 178 6.74 6.60 -11.44
C MET A 178 7.13 6.53 -12.92
N SER A 179 8.35 6.93 -13.24
CA SER A 179 8.90 6.74 -14.59
C SER A 179 9.17 5.26 -14.86
N GLN A 180 9.07 4.84 -16.12
CA GLN A 180 9.38 3.46 -16.52
C GLN A 180 10.83 3.10 -16.18
N LYS A 181 11.77 4.03 -16.41
CA LYS A 181 13.18 3.85 -16.04
C LYS A 181 13.36 3.58 -14.55
N THR A 182 12.75 4.41 -13.69
CA THR A 182 12.81 4.23 -12.22
C THR A 182 12.23 2.88 -11.80
N LEU A 183 11.13 2.45 -12.44
CA LEU A 183 10.53 1.15 -12.18
C LEU A 183 11.47 0.01 -12.60
N ASP A 184 12.06 0.09 -13.80
CA ASP A 184 12.95 -0.93 -14.34
C ASP A 184 14.22 -1.07 -13.48
N ASP A 185 14.80 0.05 -13.03
CA ASP A 185 15.95 0.08 -12.13
C ASP A 185 15.64 -0.63 -10.81
N ARG A 186 14.45 -0.42 -10.23
CA ARG A 186 14.01 -1.10 -9.00
C ARG A 186 13.72 -2.58 -9.22
N ILE A 187 13.09 -2.94 -10.33
CA ILE A 187 12.76 -4.33 -10.65
C ILE A 187 14.03 -5.16 -10.89
N LYS A 188 15.11 -4.56 -11.41
CA LYS A 188 16.36 -5.26 -11.70
C LYS A 188 16.96 -5.98 -10.49
N ILE A 189 16.78 -5.44 -9.28
CA ILE A 189 17.28 -6.04 -8.03
C ILE A 189 16.25 -6.98 -7.35
N MET A 190 15.07 -7.17 -7.95
CA MET A 190 13.94 -7.94 -7.42
C MET A 190 13.49 -9.02 -8.42
N PRO A 191 14.21 -10.15 -8.51
CA PRO A 191 14.00 -11.12 -9.58
C PRO A 191 12.71 -11.93 -9.41
N MET A 192 12.25 -12.12 -8.17
CA MET A 192 11.08 -12.97 -7.91
C MET A 192 9.80 -12.21 -8.20
N PHE A 193 8.78 -12.92 -8.69
CA PHE A 193 7.47 -12.38 -9.02
C PHE A 193 6.38 -13.15 -8.30
N ALA A 194 5.40 -12.43 -7.75
CA ALA A 194 4.23 -13.03 -7.12
C ALA A 194 2.96 -12.21 -7.33
N THR A 195 1.82 -12.88 -7.17
CA THR A 195 0.46 -12.33 -7.19
C THR A 195 -0.44 -13.23 -6.33
N LEU A 196 -1.66 -12.79 -6.04
CA LEU A 196 -2.66 -13.69 -5.43
C LEU A 196 -3.19 -14.66 -6.48
N ARG A 197 -3.23 -15.95 -6.12
CA ARG A 197 -3.73 -17.04 -6.96
C ARG A 197 -4.50 -18.07 -6.13
N GLN A 198 -5.63 -18.53 -6.66
CA GLN A 198 -6.43 -19.63 -6.11
C GLN A 198 -6.93 -20.50 -7.26
N GLY A 199 -6.38 -21.72 -7.38
CA GLY A 199 -6.65 -22.59 -8.51
C GLY A 199 -6.24 -21.95 -9.85
N LYS A 200 -7.20 -21.84 -10.77
CA LYS A 200 -7.03 -21.19 -12.09
C LYS A 200 -7.18 -19.66 -12.03
N VAL A 201 -7.73 -19.11 -10.94
CA VAL A 201 -7.96 -17.66 -10.79
C VAL A 201 -6.69 -17.00 -10.27
N HIS A 202 -6.25 -15.95 -10.96
CA HIS A 202 -5.19 -15.04 -10.52
C HIS A 202 -5.59 -13.60 -10.80
N VAL A 203 -4.94 -12.65 -10.13
CA VAL A 203 -5.26 -11.21 -10.20
C VAL A 203 -4.01 -10.38 -10.53
N SER A 204 -3.09 -10.91 -11.33
CA SER A 204 -1.82 -10.26 -11.69
C SER A 204 -1.99 -8.92 -12.40
N ASP A 205 -3.12 -8.68 -13.05
CA ASP A 205 -3.51 -7.40 -13.65
C ASP A 205 -3.93 -6.34 -12.63
N GLN A 206 -4.38 -6.77 -11.44
CA GLN A 206 -4.89 -5.92 -10.36
C GLN A 206 -3.91 -5.78 -9.19
N PHE A 207 -3.17 -6.84 -8.89
CA PHE A 207 -2.14 -6.87 -7.87
C PHE A 207 -1.03 -7.82 -8.26
N SER A 208 0.19 -7.31 -8.33
CA SER A 208 1.40 -8.11 -8.47
C SER A 208 2.54 -7.41 -7.78
N TYR A 209 3.57 -8.17 -7.41
CA TYR A 209 4.78 -7.59 -6.85
C TYR A 209 6.01 -8.36 -7.31
N ARG A 210 7.10 -7.61 -7.47
CA ARG A 210 8.45 -8.14 -7.62
C ARG A 210 9.13 -8.05 -6.27
N PHE A 211 9.93 -9.04 -5.88
CA PHE A 211 10.58 -9.02 -4.58
C PHE A 211 11.94 -9.72 -4.56
N ASN A 212 12.69 -9.43 -3.51
CA ASN A 212 13.87 -10.16 -3.07
C ASN A 212 13.78 -10.32 -1.54
N CYS A 213 14.13 -11.50 -1.03
CA CYS A 213 14.11 -11.75 0.41
C CYS A 213 15.17 -12.79 0.78
N ASP A 214 15.67 -12.72 2.00
CA ASP A 214 16.57 -13.74 2.56
C ASP A 214 15.81 -14.91 3.21
N GLY A 215 14.48 -14.84 3.24
CA GLY A 215 13.59 -15.82 3.88
C GLY A 215 13.66 -15.83 5.41
N ARG A 216 14.33 -14.85 6.03
CA ARG A 216 14.60 -14.83 7.47
C ARG A 216 14.35 -13.46 8.09
N SER A 217 15.08 -12.45 7.63
CA SER A 217 15.19 -11.16 8.32
C SER A 217 14.80 -9.97 7.48
N THR A 218 14.78 -10.10 6.15
CA THR A 218 14.63 -8.95 5.26
C THR A 218 13.84 -9.30 4.00
N ILE A 219 12.95 -8.39 3.62
CA ILE A 219 12.31 -8.37 2.30
C ILE A 219 12.40 -6.98 1.69
N ALA A 220 12.61 -6.92 0.38
CA ALA A 220 12.39 -5.73 -0.43
C ALA A 220 11.42 -6.09 -1.58
N ALA A 221 10.48 -5.20 -1.88
CA ALA A 221 9.50 -5.44 -2.94
C ALA A 221 9.08 -4.15 -3.66
N VAL A 222 8.68 -4.29 -4.92
CA VAL A 222 7.89 -3.31 -5.66
C VAL A 222 6.54 -3.94 -5.95
N ALA A 223 5.51 -3.42 -5.29
CA ALA A 223 4.12 -3.82 -5.48
C ALA A 223 3.40 -2.85 -6.42
N LYS A 224 2.56 -3.42 -7.29
CA LYS A 224 1.74 -2.72 -8.27
C LYS A 224 0.28 -3.02 -7.99
N PHE A 225 -0.54 -1.97 -7.98
CA PHE A 225 -1.98 -2.05 -7.84
C PHE A 225 -2.67 -1.42 -9.05
N HIS A 226 -3.30 -2.28 -9.85
CA HIS A 226 -3.89 -1.94 -11.16
C HIS A 226 -2.93 -1.09 -12.00
N LYS A 227 -3.25 0.19 -12.20
CA LYS A 227 -2.39 1.15 -12.91
C LYS A 227 -2.13 2.42 -12.11
N GLY A 228 -2.77 2.59 -10.95
CA GLY A 228 -2.84 3.87 -10.26
C GLY A 228 -1.90 4.01 -9.05
N LEU A 229 -1.47 2.89 -8.45
CA LEU A 229 -0.63 2.91 -7.25
C LEU A 229 0.52 1.90 -7.35
N TRP A 230 1.71 2.39 -7.03
CA TRP A 230 2.92 1.61 -6.87
C TRP A 230 3.50 1.84 -5.48
N LEU A 231 4.03 0.78 -4.89
CA LEU A 231 4.71 0.82 -3.60
C LEU A 231 6.07 0.17 -3.73
N THR A 232 7.12 0.88 -3.35
CA THR A 232 8.44 0.30 -3.09
C THR A 232 8.57 0.17 -1.59
N ILE A 233 8.87 -1.03 -1.12
CA ILE A 233 8.87 -1.34 0.30
C ILE A 233 10.11 -2.14 0.65
N ALA A 234 10.57 -1.97 1.87
CA ALA A 234 11.53 -2.83 2.51
C ALA A 234 11.10 -3.04 3.97
N ALA A 235 11.21 -4.26 4.47
CA ALA A 235 10.95 -4.56 5.87
C ALA A 235 12.06 -5.46 6.40
N SER A 236 12.60 -5.11 7.56
CA SER A 236 13.70 -5.85 8.17
C SER A 236 13.69 -5.76 9.68
N HIS A 237 14.22 -6.79 10.34
CA HIS A 237 14.65 -6.73 11.74
C HIS A 237 16.18 -6.83 11.90
N ASP A 238 16.94 -6.78 10.79
CA ASP A 238 18.40 -6.65 10.86
C ASP A 238 18.75 -5.20 11.21
N PRO A 239 19.43 -4.94 12.36
CA PRO A 239 19.79 -3.58 12.77
C PRO A 239 20.62 -2.82 11.73
N LYS A 240 21.45 -3.52 10.94
CA LYS A 240 22.27 -2.88 9.89
C LYS A 240 21.39 -2.36 8.75
N ILE A 241 20.38 -3.12 8.36
CA ILE A 241 19.44 -2.73 7.31
C ILE A 241 18.52 -1.60 7.81
N ILE A 242 18.06 -1.68 9.06
CA ILE A 242 17.27 -0.62 9.69
C ILE A 242 18.05 0.70 9.73
N ALA A 243 19.33 0.65 10.11
CA ALA A 243 20.19 1.83 10.13
C ALA A 243 20.29 2.50 8.75
N LEU A 244 20.24 1.74 7.64
CA LEU A 244 20.18 2.30 6.29
C LEU A 244 18.85 3.02 6.02
N PHE A 245 17.73 2.52 6.55
CA PHE A 245 16.43 3.20 6.40
C PHE A 245 16.36 4.50 7.20
N GLU A 246 17.10 4.58 8.31
CA GLU A 246 17.18 5.75 9.18
C GLU A 246 18.15 6.82 8.65
N GLN A 247 18.93 6.52 7.62
CA GLN A 247 19.80 7.52 6.98
C GLN A 247 18.96 8.69 6.44
N PRO A 248 19.47 9.94 6.54
CA PRO A 248 18.77 11.12 6.04
C PRO A 248 18.41 10.99 4.56
N GLU A 249 19.28 10.38 3.74
CA GLU A 249 19.03 10.19 2.30
C GLU A 249 17.77 9.36 2.04
N SER A 250 17.51 8.35 2.86
CA SER A 250 16.30 7.53 2.79
C SER A 250 15.03 8.31 3.16
N SER A 251 15.16 9.34 3.99
CA SER A 251 14.06 10.23 4.41
C SER A 251 13.85 11.40 3.43
N LEU A 252 14.88 11.77 2.65
CA LEU A 252 14.78 12.76 1.58
C LEU A 252 14.00 12.24 0.37
N VAL A 253 13.77 10.93 0.30
CA VAL A 253 12.95 10.32 -0.74
C VAL A 253 11.49 10.79 -0.54
N PRO A 254 10.91 11.55 -1.49
CA PRO A 254 9.55 12.01 -1.37
C PRO A 254 8.57 10.84 -1.29
N ALA A 255 7.46 11.07 -0.59
CA ALA A 255 6.40 10.07 -0.42
C ALA A 255 6.88 8.79 0.30
N SER A 256 7.87 8.91 1.19
CA SER A 256 8.40 7.80 1.96
C SER A 256 8.04 7.88 3.45
N ALA A 257 8.03 6.73 4.11
CA ALA A 257 7.82 6.62 5.54
C ALA A 257 8.55 5.38 6.10
N LEU A 258 9.14 5.54 7.28
CA LEU A 258 9.67 4.46 8.11
C LEU A 258 8.70 4.22 9.27
N VAL A 259 8.22 2.99 9.39
CA VAL A 259 7.15 2.63 10.34
C VAL A 259 7.52 1.35 11.08
N ARG A 260 7.43 1.37 12.41
CA ARG A 260 7.63 0.20 13.26
C ARG A 260 6.29 -0.45 13.63
N PRO A 261 6.25 -1.74 14.00
CA PRO A 261 5.06 -2.33 14.59
C PRO A 261 4.54 -1.49 15.77
N GLY A 262 3.22 -1.37 15.88
CA GLY A 262 2.55 -0.53 16.88
C GLY A 262 2.34 0.93 16.46
N GLN A 263 3.00 1.43 15.40
CA GLN A 263 2.94 2.85 15.02
C GLN A 263 1.89 3.20 13.95
N LEU A 264 1.10 2.25 13.45
CA LEU A 264 0.16 2.53 12.34
C LEU A 264 -0.87 3.62 12.68
N SER A 265 -1.47 3.56 13.88
CA SER A 265 -2.53 4.49 14.27
C SER A 265 -2.02 5.87 14.66
N SER A 266 -0.78 5.98 15.15
CA SER A 266 -0.19 7.26 15.53
C SER A 266 0.07 8.14 14.29
N ILE A 267 0.48 7.53 13.18
CA ILE A 267 0.67 8.23 11.90
C ILE A 267 -0.62 8.93 11.44
N LEU A 268 -1.77 8.23 11.53
CA LEU A 268 -3.05 8.82 11.14
C LEU A 268 -3.48 9.95 12.09
N THR A 269 -3.22 9.79 13.39
CA THR A 269 -3.64 10.75 14.41
C THR A 269 -2.90 12.09 14.28
N VAL A 270 -1.59 12.02 13.98
CA VAL A 270 -0.72 13.18 13.78
C VAL A 270 -1.17 14.02 12.57
N ALA A 271 -1.59 13.38 11.48
CA ALA A 271 -2.07 14.08 10.29
C ALA A 271 -3.39 14.85 10.53
N THR A 272 -4.30 14.32 11.35
CA THR A 272 -5.61 14.95 11.62
C THR A 272 -5.49 16.16 12.55
N MET A 273 -4.56 16.14 13.51
CA MET A 273 -4.33 17.27 14.42
C MET A 273 -3.52 18.41 13.76
N GLY A 274 -2.66 18.07 12.81
CA GLY A 274 -1.79 19.00 12.08
C GLY A 274 -2.47 19.76 10.94
N GLY A 275 -3.71 20.22 11.09
CA GLY A 275 -4.29 21.21 10.17
C GLY A 275 -3.43 22.49 10.05
N GLN A 276 -2.52 22.70 11.01
CA GLN A 276 -1.28 23.45 10.83
C GLN A 276 -0.20 22.48 10.38
N THR A 277 0.25 22.62 9.13
CA THR A 277 1.36 21.87 8.51
C THR A 277 2.42 21.49 9.54
N LEU A 278 2.57 20.19 9.81
CA LEU A 278 3.84 19.70 10.33
C LEU A 278 4.91 20.14 9.34
N PRO A 279 6.06 20.68 9.79
CA PRO A 279 7.13 21.05 8.90
C PRO A 279 7.57 19.78 8.16
N VAL A 280 7.13 19.66 6.90
CA VAL A 280 7.74 18.76 5.94
C VAL A 280 9.11 19.40 5.68
N SER A 281 10.10 19.02 6.48
CA SER A 281 11.49 19.46 6.35
C SER A 281 11.68 20.96 6.10
N GLU A 282 11.72 21.77 7.17
CA GLU A 282 12.80 22.75 7.25
C GLU A 282 14.07 21.97 7.61
N VAL A 283 14.66 21.31 6.62
CA VAL A 283 15.99 20.70 6.71
C VAL A 283 16.70 20.95 5.38
N ALA A 284 17.84 21.65 5.50
CA ALA A 284 18.88 21.93 4.50
C ALA A 284 18.62 23.08 3.50
N GLY A 285 18.92 24.29 3.97
CA GLY A 285 19.86 25.16 3.25
C GLY A 285 21.30 24.75 3.59
#